data_AF-A0A354R7E7-F1
#
_entry.id   AF-A0A354R7E7-F1
#
_cell.length_a   1.000
_cell.length_b   1.000
_cell.length_c   1.000
_cell.angle_alpha   90.00
_cell.angle_beta   90.00
_cell.angle_gamma   90.00
#
_symmetry.space_group_name_H-M   'P 1'
#
loop_
_entity.id
_entity.type
_entity.pdbx_description
1 polymer ?
#
loop_
_entity_poly.entity_id
_entity_poly.type
_entity_poly.pdbx_seq_one_letter_code
_entity_poly.pdbx_strand_id
1 'polypeptide(L)'
;MSEELQSLLEKINREGVEKAQARSGEIIAEAEAEAKRLVAAAQKEAAQLKADAEKAAADYAARAAVTVQQAARDTVREVERAVTGLLENLLAKDVDATLAQPARVAELVKGVLKGLTGPVEVAVPPALAQTLRAQLAAEKNLTIVPDESVRTGFSVKIDGGRVEHAFTGAVVAAELARRLRPDLAQLVRAQ
;
A
#
# COMPACT_ATOMS: atom_id res chain seq x y z
N MET A 1 -42.30 -75.92 64.60
CA MET A 1 -42.27 -74.45 64.66
C MET A 1 -40.93 -73.84 64.23
N SER A 2 -39.77 -74.50 64.37
CA SER A 2 -38.49 -73.96 63.87
C SER A 2 -38.30 -74.11 62.36
N GLU A 3 -38.75 -75.21 61.76
CA GLU A 3 -38.58 -75.47 60.32
C GLU A 3 -39.36 -74.50 59.40
N GLU A 4 -40.58 -74.09 59.77
CA GLU A 4 -41.36 -73.11 59.00
C GLU A 4 -40.74 -71.71 59.05
N LEU A 5 -40.17 -71.32 60.21
CA LEU A 5 -39.45 -70.06 60.37
C LEU A 5 -38.14 -70.05 59.57
N GLN A 6 -37.41 -71.17 59.55
CA GLN A 6 -36.19 -71.34 58.75
C GLN A 6 -36.47 -71.29 57.24
N SER A 7 -37.53 -71.97 56.79
CA SER A 7 -38.00 -71.92 55.41
C SER A 7 -38.41 -70.51 54.98
N LEU A 8 -39.13 -69.77 55.83
CA LEU A 8 -39.45 -68.35 55.56
C LEU A 8 -38.20 -67.47 55.49
N LEU A 9 -37.25 -67.67 56.40
CA LEU A 9 -35.97 -66.94 56.42
C LEU A 9 -35.15 -67.19 55.15
N GLU A 10 -35.03 -68.45 54.72
CA GLU A 10 -34.36 -68.80 53.46
C GLU A 10 -35.06 -68.19 52.25
N LYS A 11 -36.39 -68.17 52.22
CA LYS A 11 -37.16 -67.57 51.13
C LYS A 11 -36.99 -66.05 51.07
N ILE A 12 -37.03 -65.37 52.20
CA ILE A 12 -36.78 -63.92 52.31
C ILE A 12 -35.34 -63.60 51.88
N ASN A 13 -34.37 -64.41 52.30
CA ASN A 13 -32.97 -64.20 51.94
C ASN A 13 -32.76 -64.41 50.43
N ARG A 14 -33.37 -65.45 49.86
CA ARG A 14 -33.30 -65.73 48.41
C ARG A 14 -33.96 -64.62 47.59
N GLU A 15 -35.17 -64.20 47.95
CA GLU A 15 -35.86 -63.09 47.28
C GLU A 15 -35.11 -61.77 47.44
N GLY A 16 -34.49 -61.54 48.59
CA GLY A 16 -33.63 -60.38 48.84
C GLY A 16 -32.38 -60.38 47.96
N VAL A 17 -31.69 -61.53 47.85
CA VAL A 17 -30.50 -61.70 47.02
C VAL A 17 -30.85 -61.58 45.54
N GLU A 18 -31.94 -62.20 45.07
CA GLU A 18 -32.37 -62.10 43.67
C GLU A 18 -32.77 -60.67 43.29
N LYS A 19 -33.51 -59.96 44.15
CA LYS A 19 -33.84 -58.54 43.92
C LYS A 19 -32.60 -57.65 43.94
N ALA A 20 -31.66 -57.91 44.85
CA ALA A 20 -30.40 -57.15 44.92
C ALA A 20 -29.51 -57.40 43.69
N GLN A 21 -29.45 -58.63 43.20
CA GLN A 21 -28.73 -58.99 41.96
C GLN A 21 -29.39 -58.35 40.73
N ALA A 22 -30.72 -58.42 40.62
CA ALA A 22 -31.47 -57.76 39.54
C ALA A 22 -31.23 -56.25 39.54
N ARG A 23 -31.33 -55.59 40.71
CA ARG A 23 -31.09 -54.15 40.84
C ARG A 23 -29.64 -53.75 40.56
N SER A 24 -28.68 -54.57 40.97
CA SER A 24 -27.26 -54.35 40.65
C SER A 24 -27.01 -54.47 39.15
N GLY A 25 -27.64 -55.45 38.50
CA GLY A 25 -27.58 -55.61 37.04
C GLY A 25 -28.14 -54.40 36.30
N GLU A 26 -29.30 -53.88 36.73
CA GLU A 26 -29.88 -52.63 36.18
C GLU A 26 -28.93 -51.44 36.32
N ILE A 27 -28.35 -51.23 37.51
CA ILE A 27 -27.43 -50.12 37.78
C ILE A 27 -26.18 -50.22 36.90
N ILE A 28 -25.61 -51.42 36.75
CA ILE A 28 -24.43 -51.63 35.91
C ILE A 28 -24.77 -51.38 34.45
N ALA A 29 -25.91 -51.88 33.97
CA ALA A 29 -26.35 -51.66 32.59
C ALA A 29 -26.58 -50.17 32.28
N GLU A 30 -27.19 -49.43 33.21
CA GLU A 30 -27.41 -47.99 33.09
C GLU A 30 -26.08 -47.21 33.11
N ALA A 31 -25.15 -47.57 34.01
CA ALA A 31 -23.82 -46.97 34.07
C ALA A 31 -23.01 -47.23 32.79
N GLU A 32 -23.07 -48.44 32.23
CA GLU A 32 -22.42 -48.78 30.96
C GLU A 32 -23.03 -48.01 29.78
N ALA A 33 -24.36 -47.86 29.75
CA ALA A 33 -25.05 -47.08 28.72
C ALA A 33 -24.65 -45.61 28.79
N GLU A 34 -24.61 -45.02 29.98
CA GLU A 34 -24.21 -43.63 30.19
C GLU A 34 -22.73 -43.41 29.84
N ALA A 35 -21.84 -44.33 30.22
CA ALA A 35 -20.43 -44.28 29.85
C ALA A 35 -20.26 -44.31 28.32
N LYS A 36 -20.97 -45.19 27.62
CA LYS A 36 -20.96 -45.23 26.14
C LYS A 36 -21.47 -43.92 25.54
N ARG A 37 -22.53 -43.33 26.12
CA ARG A 37 -23.08 -42.05 25.67
C ARG A 37 -22.08 -40.91 25.83
N LEU A 38 -21.43 -40.81 26.98
CA LEU A 38 -20.42 -39.79 27.26
C LEU A 38 -19.21 -39.92 26.33
N VAL A 39 -18.71 -41.14 26.11
CA VAL A 39 -17.59 -41.38 25.18
C VAL A 39 -17.98 -41.01 23.75
N ALA A 40 -19.18 -41.39 23.30
CA ALA A 40 -19.65 -41.03 21.96
C ALA A 40 -19.82 -39.51 21.80
N ALA A 41 -20.34 -38.82 22.80
CA ALA A 41 -20.47 -37.36 22.81
C ALA A 41 -19.09 -36.68 22.75
N ALA A 42 -18.14 -37.11 23.58
CA ALA A 42 -16.77 -36.59 23.58
C ALA A 42 -16.04 -36.84 22.25
N GLN A 43 -16.21 -38.03 21.65
CA GLN A 43 -15.64 -38.34 20.33
C GLN A 43 -16.23 -37.44 19.24
N LYS A 44 -17.55 -37.20 19.27
CA LYS A 44 -18.22 -36.31 18.33
C LYS A 44 -17.72 -34.87 18.47
N GLU A 45 -17.61 -34.38 19.70
CA GLU A 45 -17.11 -33.03 19.98
C GLU A 45 -15.65 -32.87 19.55
N ALA A 46 -14.80 -33.86 19.83
CA ALA A 46 -13.41 -33.87 19.39
C ALA A 46 -13.30 -33.89 17.85
N ALA A 47 -14.13 -34.67 17.17
CA ALA A 47 -14.17 -34.70 15.71
C ALA A 47 -14.63 -33.35 15.13
N GLN A 48 -15.63 -32.72 15.74
CA GLN A 48 -16.11 -31.40 15.34
C GLN A 48 -15.03 -30.34 15.55
N LEU A 49 -14.39 -30.30 16.72
CA LEU A 49 -13.31 -29.37 17.03
C LEU A 49 -12.13 -29.52 16.06
N LYS A 50 -11.79 -30.77 15.71
CA LYS A 50 -10.75 -31.04 14.72
C LYS A 50 -11.13 -30.52 13.34
N ALA A 51 -12.36 -30.77 12.88
CA ALA A 51 -12.83 -30.27 11.60
C ALA A 51 -12.86 -28.74 11.54
N ASP A 52 -13.29 -28.08 12.63
CA ASP A 52 -13.31 -26.62 12.73
C ASP A 52 -11.89 -26.04 12.74
N ALA A 53 -10.95 -26.68 13.44
CA ALA A 53 -9.54 -26.30 13.45
C ALA A 53 -8.88 -26.46 12.07
N GLU A 54 -9.15 -27.57 11.37
CA GLU A 54 -8.65 -27.81 10.01
C GLU A 54 -9.20 -26.76 9.02
N LYS A 55 -10.48 -26.43 9.12
CA LYS A 55 -11.10 -25.37 8.32
C LYS A 55 -10.49 -24.00 8.61
N ALA A 56 -10.34 -23.64 9.88
CA ALA A 56 -9.75 -22.36 10.28
C ALA A 56 -8.29 -22.25 9.81
N ALA A 57 -7.51 -23.34 9.87
CA ALA A 57 -6.15 -23.38 9.37
C ALA A 57 -6.09 -23.21 7.85
N ALA A 58 -6.98 -23.86 7.09
CA ALA A 58 -7.08 -23.71 5.65
C ALA A 58 -7.47 -22.27 5.25
N ASP A 59 -8.47 -21.69 5.92
CA ASP A 59 -8.90 -20.31 5.70
C ASP A 59 -7.77 -19.32 6.01
N TYR A 60 -7.03 -19.54 7.10
CA TYR A 60 -5.87 -18.72 7.46
C TYR A 60 -4.76 -18.82 6.40
N ALA A 61 -4.41 -20.02 5.95
CA ALA A 61 -3.39 -20.23 4.92
C ALA A 61 -3.77 -19.55 3.59
N ALA A 62 -5.03 -19.65 3.17
CA ALA A 62 -5.52 -18.99 1.97
C ALA A 62 -5.42 -17.45 2.09
N ARG A 63 -5.81 -16.89 3.24
CA ARG A 63 -5.69 -15.45 3.51
C ARG A 63 -4.23 -15.01 3.54
N ALA A 64 -3.37 -15.75 4.23
CA ALA A 64 -1.94 -15.46 4.32
C ALA A 64 -1.27 -15.44 2.95
N ALA A 65 -1.61 -16.37 2.06
CA ALA A 65 -1.09 -16.40 0.69
C ALA A 65 -1.47 -15.14 -0.10
N VAL A 66 -2.73 -14.69 0.00
CA VAL A 66 -3.20 -13.45 -0.63
C VAL A 66 -2.49 -12.23 -0.06
N THR A 67 -2.33 -12.16 1.27
CA THR A 67 -1.61 -11.07 1.94
C THR A 67 -0.15 -11.00 1.50
N VAL A 68 0.55 -12.13 1.40
CA VAL A 68 1.94 -12.16 0.90
C VAL A 68 2.02 -11.68 -0.55
N GLN A 69 1.08 -12.10 -1.41
CA GLN A 69 1.04 -11.62 -2.79
C GLN A 69 0.80 -10.11 -2.90
N GLN A 70 -0.07 -9.57 -2.05
CA GLN A 70 -0.32 -8.12 -1.97
C GLN A 70 0.92 -7.37 -1.49
N ALA A 71 1.56 -7.85 -0.42
CA ALA A 71 2.79 -7.26 0.09
C ALA A 71 3.88 -7.24 -0.99
N ALA A 72 4.07 -8.34 -1.74
CA ALA A 72 5.02 -8.39 -2.84
C ALA A 72 4.72 -7.35 -3.94
N ARG A 73 3.45 -7.19 -4.33
CA ARG A 73 3.03 -6.16 -5.30
C ARG A 73 3.28 -4.76 -4.80
N ASP A 74 3.00 -4.51 -3.52
CA ASP A 74 3.20 -3.20 -2.92
C ASP A 74 4.68 -2.86 -2.80
N THR A 75 5.54 -3.82 -2.43
CA THR A 75 7.00 -3.64 -2.44
C THR A 75 7.51 -3.25 -3.83
N VAL A 76 7.06 -3.93 -4.90
CA VAL A 76 7.47 -3.57 -6.28
C VAL A 76 7.04 -2.13 -6.61
N ARG A 77 5.82 -1.73 -6.26
CA ARG A 77 5.32 -0.36 -6.49
C ARG A 77 6.09 0.68 -5.68
N GLU A 78 6.49 0.37 -4.46
CA GLU A 78 7.31 1.26 -3.64
C GLU A 78 8.69 1.48 -4.27
N VAL A 79 9.30 0.41 -4.79
CA VAL A 79 10.55 0.50 -5.54
C VAL A 79 10.37 1.34 -6.81
N GLU A 80 9.32 1.10 -7.61
CA GLU A 80 9.01 1.91 -8.79
C GLU A 80 8.90 3.40 -8.45
N ARG A 81 8.20 3.75 -7.37
CA ARG A 81 8.05 5.13 -6.90
C ARG A 81 9.37 5.73 -6.42
N ALA A 82 10.15 4.97 -5.65
CA ALA A 82 11.43 5.44 -5.12
C ALA A 82 12.43 5.73 -6.26
N VAL A 83 12.53 4.84 -7.24
CA VAL A 83 13.38 5.01 -8.43
C VAL A 83 12.91 6.21 -9.24
N THR A 84 11.61 6.33 -9.51
CA THR A 84 11.04 7.49 -10.22
C THR A 84 11.37 8.79 -9.51
N GLY A 85 11.17 8.85 -8.18
CA GLY A 85 11.48 10.05 -7.39
C GLY A 85 12.97 10.40 -7.40
N LEU A 86 13.87 9.42 -7.38
CA LEU A 86 15.31 9.66 -7.52
C LEU A 86 15.65 10.28 -8.88
N LEU A 87 15.10 9.75 -9.97
CA LEU A 87 15.30 10.27 -11.32
C LEU A 87 14.73 11.68 -11.48
N GLU A 88 13.53 11.94 -10.98
CA GLU A 88 12.91 13.27 -11.00
C GLU A 88 13.72 14.30 -10.21
N ASN A 89 14.28 13.90 -9.07
CA ASN A 89 15.15 14.76 -8.28
C ASN A 89 16.48 15.06 -8.97
N LEU A 90 17.09 14.07 -9.64
CA LEU A 90 18.30 14.26 -10.43
C LEU A 90 18.03 15.22 -11.59
N LEU A 91 16.97 14.97 -12.35
CA LEU A 91 16.53 15.83 -13.44
C LEU A 91 16.28 17.26 -12.98
N ALA A 92 15.59 17.45 -11.85
CA ALA A 92 15.32 18.78 -11.30
C ALA A 92 16.62 19.53 -10.97
N LYS A 93 17.61 18.85 -10.36
CA LYS A 93 18.92 19.44 -10.06
C LYS A 93 19.67 19.85 -11.33
N ASP A 94 19.69 18.99 -12.34
CA ASP A 94 20.39 19.27 -13.60
C ASP A 94 19.73 20.41 -14.37
N VAL A 95 18.39 20.45 -14.38
CA VAL A 95 17.61 21.54 -14.96
C VAL A 95 17.88 22.85 -14.21
N ASP A 96 17.83 22.84 -12.88
CA ASP A 96 18.12 24.04 -12.07
C ASP A 96 19.54 24.56 -12.29
N ALA A 97 20.53 23.68 -12.31
CA ALA A 97 21.92 24.03 -12.59
C ALA A 97 22.10 24.62 -13.99
N THR A 98 21.38 24.08 -14.98
CA THR A 98 21.37 24.58 -16.36
C THR A 98 20.69 25.94 -16.47
N LEU A 99 19.56 26.13 -15.80
CA LEU A 99 18.78 27.38 -15.82
C LEU A 99 19.29 28.45 -14.85
N ALA A 100 20.30 28.13 -14.03
CA ALA A 100 21.08 29.11 -13.29
C ALA A 100 22.15 29.79 -14.16
N GLN A 101 22.49 29.23 -15.33
CA GLN A 101 23.52 29.78 -16.21
C GLN A 101 22.95 30.91 -17.09
N PRO A 102 23.49 32.15 -16.98
CA PRO A 102 22.97 33.29 -17.74
C PRO A 102 22.96 33.06 -19.26
N ALA A 103 24.03 32.45 -19.79
CA ALA A 103 24.15 32.20 -21.23
C ALA A 103 23.05 31.27 -21.76
N ARG A 104 22.70 30.23 -21.00
CA ARG A 104 21.65 29.28 -21.39
C ARG A 104 20.27 29.92 -21.30
N VAL A 105 20.02 30.70 -20.25
CA VAL A 105 18.77 31.46 -20.12
C VAL A 105 18.62 32.45 -21.27
N ALA A 106 19.68 33.18 -21.65
CA ALA A 106 19.64 34.10 -22.79
C ALA A 106 19.33 33.39 -24.12
N GLU A 107 19.90 32.21 -24.35
CA GLU A 107 19.60 31.40 -25.54
C GLU A 107 18.13 30.98 -25.59
N LEU A 108 17.60 30.50 -24.45
CA LEU A 108 16.20 30.08 -24.34
C LEU A 108 15.23 31.26 -24.55
N VAL A 109 15.52 32.42 -23.96
CA VAL A 109 14.73 33.64 -24.15
C VAL A 109 14.72 34.04 -25.63
N LYS A 110 15.87 34.04 -26.32
CA LYS A 110 15.92 34.29 -27.77
C LYS A 110 15.10 33.29 -28.57
N GLY A 111 15.11 32.02 -28.16
CA GLY A 111 14.27 30.97 -28.76
C GLY A 111 12.78 31.28 -28.64
N VAL A 112 12.34 31.70 -27.45
CA VAL A 112 10.93 32.08 -27.20
C VAL A 112 10.55 33.33 -28.00
N LEU A 113 11.42 34.34 -28.07
CA LEU A 113 11.16 35.58 -28.81
C LEU A 113 10.91 35.36 -30.31
N LYS A 114 11.52 34.34 -30.93
CA LYS A 114 11.26 34.00 -32.35
C LYS A 114 9.81 33.62 -32.63
N GLY A 115 9.09 33.12 -31.64
CA GLY A 115 7.70 32.67 -31.77
C GLY A 115 6.66 33.72 -31.35
N LEU A 116 7.10 34.88 -30.86
CA LEU A 116 6.23 35.89 -30.27
C LEU A 116 6.30 37.21 -31.04
N THR A 117 5.17 37.89 -31.18
CA THR A 117 5.05 39.21 -31.80
C THR A 117 4.47 40.20 -30.80
N GLY A 118 5.24 41.23 -30.43
CA GLY A 118 4.80 42.28 -29.51
C GLY A 118 5.83 42.61 -28.43
N PRO A 119 5.53 43.56 -27.53
CA PRO A 119 6.35 43.82 -26.35
C PRO A 119 6.26 42.64 -25.38
N VAL A 120 7.42 42.13 -24.98
CA VAL A 120 7.55 40.98 -24.09
C VAL A 120 8.28 41.40 -22.82
N GLU A 121 7.71 41.06 -21.67
CA GLU A 121 8.36 41.21 -20.38
C GLU A 121 8.89 39.86 -19.91
N VAL A 122 10.15 39.80 -19.50
CA VAL A 122 10.80 38.57 -19.02
C VAL A 122 11.21 38.77 -17.56
N ALA A 123 10.54 38.04 -16.67
CA ALA A 123 10.85 38.03 -15.26
C ALA A 123 11.95 36.99 -14.97
N VAL A 124 13.01 37.40 -14.28
CA VAL A 124 14.19 36.57 -14.01
C VAL A 124 14.66 36.73 -12.57
N PRO A 125 15.42 35.77 -12.02
CA PRO A 125 16.07 35.94 -10.73
C PRO A 125 16.90 37.23 -10.71
N PRO A 126 16.88 38.02 -9.61
CA PRO A 126 17.63 39.28 -9.52
C PRO A 126 19.13 39.13 -9.84
N ALA A 127 19.72 37.99 -9.46
CA ALA A 127 21.11 37.65 -9.73
C ALA A 127 21.45 37.55 -11.23
N LEU A 128 20.49 37.23 -12.09
CA LEU A 128 20.69 37.07 -13.53
C LEU A 128 20.29 38.32 -14.32
N ALA A 129 19.50 39.23 -13.73
CA ALA A 129 18.89 40.35 -14.43
C ALA A 129 19.89 41.27 -15.14
N GLN A 130 20.99 41.66 -14.48
CA GLN A 130 21.97 42.56 -15.07
C GLN A 130 22.72 41.90 -16.24
N THR A 131 23.16 40.65 -16.06
CA THR A 131 23.87 39.88 -17.09
C THR A 131 22.99 39.64 -18.32
N LEU A 132 21.71 39.30 -18.10
CA LEU A 132 20.76 39.07 -19.19
C LEU A 132 20.42 40.35 -19.95
N ARG A 133 20.29 41.50 -19.26
CA ARG A 133 20.16 42.81 -19.93
C ARG A 133 21.32 43.12 -20.86
N ALA A 134 22.55 42.82 -20.44
CA ALA A 134 23.71 42.99 -21.29
C ALA A 134 23.70 42.03 -22.49
N GLN A 135 23.39 40.74 -22.29
CA GLN A 135 23.40 39.72 -23.34
C GLN A 135 22.25 39.84 -24.35
N LEU A 136 21.14 40.49 -23.96
CA LEU A 136 19.93 40.64 -24.76
C LEU A 136 19.67 42.10 -25.18
N ALA A 137 20.65 43.00 -25.03
CA ALA A 137 20.51 44.42 -25.38
C ALA A 137 20.14 44.68 -26.86
N ALA A 138 20.39 43.72 -27.75
CA ALA A 138 20.03 43.81 -29.17
C ALA A 138 18.52 43.61 -29.43
N GLU A 139 17.77 43.04 -28.48
CA GLU A 139 16.35 42.73 -28.62
C GLU A 139 15.50 43.96 -28.24
N LYS A 140 14.95 44.66 -29.24
CA LYS A 140 14.23 45.94 -29.05
C LYS A 140 12.85 45.83 -28.38
N ASN A 141 12.27 44.63 -28.36
CA ASN A 141 10.92 44.38 -27.86
C ASN A 141 10.90 43.67 -26.50
N LEU A 142 12.03 43.65 -25.79
CA LEU A 142 12.23 42.88 -24.57
C LEU A 142 12.47 43.80 -23.36
N THR A 143 11.68 43.62 -22.31
CA THR A 143 11.90 44.24 -21.00
C THR A 143 12.25 43.16 -19.98
N ILE A 144 13.42 43.26 -19.34
CA ILE A 144 13.83 42.31 -18.30
C ILE A 144 13.51 42.89 -16.92
N VAL A 145 12.73 42.16 -16.14
CA VAL A 145 12.28 42.55 -14.79
C VAL A 145 12.83 41.55 -13.77
N PRO A 146 13.47 42.02 -12.68
CA PRO A 146 13.91 41.13 -11.61
C PRO A 146 12.68 40.71 -10.77
N ASP A 147 12.55 39.42 -10.48
CA ASP A 147 11.46 38.86 -9.70
C ASP A 147 12.00 37.86 -8.69
N GLU A 148 11.78 38.13 -7.39
CA GLU A 148 12.27 37.29 -6.29
C GLU A 148 11.53 35.94 -6.19
N SER A 149 10.33 35.84 -6.77
CA SER A 149 9.59 34.58 -6.81
C SER A 149 10.23 33.57 -7.78
N VAL A 150 11.03 34.05 -8.73
CA VAL A 150 11.74 33.21 -9.69
C VAL A 150 13.11 32.83 -9.13
N ARG A 151 13.28 31.55 -8.74
CA ARG A 151 14.56 31.03 -8.23
C ARG A 151 15.55 30.68 -9.34
N THR A 152 15.10 29.98 -10.38
CA THR A 152 15.89 29.50 -11.53
C THR A 152 15.05 29.61 -12.80
N GLY A 153 15.68 29.91 -13.93
CA GLY A 153 15.00 30.10 -15.21
C GLY A 153 14.38 31.50 -15.36
N PHE A 154 13.20 31.58 -15.98
CA PHE A 154 12.51 32.84 -16.28
C PHE A 154 11.00 32.64 -16.48
N SER A 155 10.20 33.70 -16.37
CA SER A 155 8.83 33.72 -16.88
C SER A 155 8.67 34.81 -17.95
N VAL A 156 7.74 34.58 -18.87
CA VAL A 156 7.48 35.46 -20.02
C VAL A 156 6.06 35.97 -19.90
N LYS A 157 5.91 37.29 -19.81
CA LYS A 157 4.64 38.01 -19.74
C LYS A 157 4.40 38.74 -21.05
N ILE A 158 3.24 38.51 -21.66
CA ILE A 158 2.82 39.06 -22.95
C ILE A 158 1.50 39.83 -22.76
N ASP A 159 1.19 40.74 -23.68
CA ASP A 159 -0.05 41.54 -23.68
C ASP A 159 -0.26 42.35 -22.39
N GLY A 160 0.81 42.95 -21.87
CA GLY A 160 0.76 43.73 -20.63
C GLY A 160 0.52 42.86 -19.39
N GLY A 161 0.93 41.59 -19.43
CA GLY A 161 0.83 40.66 -18.30
C GLY A 161 -0.43 39.80 -18.27
N ARG A 162 -1.24 39.80 -19.34
CA ARG A 162 -2.45 38.96 -19.44
C ARG A 162 -2.14 37.48 -19.68
N VAL A 163 -1.01 37.21 -20.32
CA VAL A 163 -0.54 35.85 -20.59
C VAL A 163 0.83 35.69 -19.97
N GLU A 164 0.98 34.71 -19.07
CA GLU A 164 2.25 34.36 -18.45
C GLU A 164 2.62 32.91 -18.78
N HIS A 165 3.84 32.73 -19.28
CA HIS A 165 4.44 31.43 -19.52
C HIS A 165 5.67 31.28 -18.63
N ALA A 166 5.65 30.30 -17.72
CA ALA A 166 6.76 30.01 -16.84
C ALA A 166 7.72 28.99 -17.48
N PHE A 167 8.99 29.36 -17.58
CA PHE A 167 10.12 28.52 -17.96
C PHE A 167 11.08 28.39 -16.78
N THR A 168 10.52 28.19 -15.58
CA THR A 168 11.28 28.00 -14.35
C THR A 168 11.78 26.57 -14.23
N GLY A 169 12.81 26.33 -13.41
CA GLY A 169 13.36 24.99 -13.25
C GLY A 169 12.35 23.95 -12.79
N ALA A 170 11.45 24.32 -11.87
CA ALA A 170 10.37 23.45 -11.44
C ALA A 170 9.41 23.07 -12.58
N VAL A 171 9.03 24.03 -13.44
CA VAL A 171 8.12 23.78 -14.56
C VAL A 171 8.79 22.93 -15.63
N VAL A 172 10.00 23.29 -16.03
CA VAL A 172 10.75 22.55 -17.06
C VAL A 172 11.05 21.12 -16.60
N ALA A 173 11.49 20.94 -15.35
CA ALA A 173 11.72 19.62 -14.78
C ALA A 173 10.44 18.77 -14.74
N ALA A 174 9.30 19.36 -14.36
CA ALA A 174 8.03 18.64 -14.33
C ALA A 174 7.54 18.24 -15.74
N GLU A 175 7.69 19.10 -16.74
CA GLU A 175 7.33 18.80 -18.13
C GLU A 175 8.23 17.70 -18.73
N LEU A 176 9.54 17.77 -18.48
CA LEU A 176 10.48 16.74 -18.90
C LEU A 176 10.22 15.41 -18.18
N ALA A 177 10.00 15.43 -16.86
CA ALA A 177 9.63 14.24 -16.10
C ALA A 177 8.36 13.59 -16.66
N ARG A 178 7.34 14.39 -16.97
CA ARG A 178 6.08 13.89 -17.55
C ARG A 178 6.32 13.15 -18.87
N ARG A 179 7.22 13.66 -19.72
CA ARG A 179 7.58 13.02 -21.00
C ARG A 179 8.40 11.75 -20.82
N LEU A 180 9.27 11.70 -19.82
CA LEU A 180 10.17 10.57 -19.57
C LEU A 180 9.52 9.43 -18.77
N ARG A 181 8.46 9.72 -18.00
CA ARG A 181 7.74 8.73 -17.18
C ARG A 181 7.35 7.43 -17.92
N PRO A 182 6.78 7.47 -19.15
CA PRO A 182 6.45 6.25 -19.87
C PRO A 182 7.67 5.36 -20.16
N ASP A 183 8.78 5.96 -20.59
CA ASP A 183 10.00 5.24 -20.94
C ASP A 183 10.70 4.68 -19.68
N LEU A 184 10.72 5.46 -18.60
CA LEU A 184 11.20 5.00 -17.29
C LEU A 184 10.38 3.82 -16.76
N ALA A 185 9.06 3.87 -16.90
CA ALA A 185 8.19 2.77 -16.50
C ALA A 185 8.45 1.49 -17.31
N GLN A 186 8.82 1.61 -18.60
CA GLN A 186 9.22 0.44 -19.40
C GLN A 186 10.53 -0.17 -18.88
N LEU A 187 11.55 0.66 -18.61
CA LEU A 187 12.84 0.19 -18.13
C LEU A 187 12.75 -0.52 -16.78
N VAL A 188 11.89 -0.03 -15.87
CA VAL A 188 11.71 -0.64 -14.54
C VAL A 188 10.90 -1.94 -14.61
N ARG A 189 10.00 -2.08 -15.60
CA ARG A 189 9.16 -3.29 -15.78
C ARG A 189 9.77 -4.36 -16.67
N ALA A 190 10.83 -4.05 -17.40
CA ALA A 190 11.46 -4.96 -18.36
C ALA A 190 12.46 -5.95 -17.73
N GLN A 191 12.41 -6.18 -16.42
CA GLN A 191 13.25 -7.17 -15.70
C GLN A 191 12.43 -8.28 -15.06
#